data_AF-A0A3C1SEK5-F1
#
_entry.id   AF-A0A3C1SEK5-F1
#
_cell.length_a   1.000
_cell.length_b   1.000
_cell.length_c   1.000
_cell.angle_alpha   90.00
_cell.angle_beta   90.00
_cell.angle_gamma   90.00
#
_symmetry.space_group_name_H-M   'P 1'
#
loop_
_entity.id
_entity.type
_entity.pdbx_description
1 polymer ?
#
loop_
_entity_poly.entity_id
_entity_poly.type
_entity_poly.pdbx_seq_one_letter_code
_entity_poly.pdbx_strand_id
1 'polypeptide(L)'
;MAAYGRAADRSVRQSLFEEPYQFDFYQAVRLLEKIYPHEVSAGGSDDPDKESIRFKSEVSRKFPPSDISDIAEIKPDPAGKPRPSVQMTVSFMGIAGLAGPLPIPYTELILQLFRDRKGEDKTAFRDFLDIFNHRLIALLYRVVKTQRLAFDLDSSEEGRFTRCLFSLMGLGTKGLRNRMKLNQDRSLLYYTALLTQQPRSMCGLEAVLADYFQVPIRGKQFIGKWYFLEEDQTSRIGVSGQNQILGVNTIIGTRVWDQNGKFE
;
A
#
# COMPACT_ATOMS: atom_id res chain seq x y z
N MET A 1 5.37 31.55 27.61
CA MET A 1 5.09 30.27 26.94
C MET A 1 3.71 29.81 27.38
N ALA A 2 2.67 30.21 26.66
CA ALA A 2 1.30 29.82 26.98
C ALA A 2 0.99 28.50 26.29
N ALA A 3 0.64 27.49 27.07
CA ALA A 3 0.05 26.26 26.58
C ALA A 3 -1.29 26.61 25.93
N TYR A 4 -1.37 26.51 24.60
CA TYR A 4 -2.65 26.53 23.91
C TYR A 4 -3.43 25.30 24.37
N GLY A 5 -4.39 25.52 25.25
CA GLY A 5 -5.39 24.52 25.60
C GLY A 5 -6.06 24.06 24.32
N ARG A 6 -6.06 22.74 24.08
CA ARG A 6 -6.98 22.10 23.14
C ARG A 6 -8.39 22.47 23.59
N ALA A 7 -8.97 23.48 22.96
CA ALA A 7 -10.41 23.69 23.00
C ALA A 7 -11.06 22.38 22.53
N ALA A 8 -12.08 21.93 23.26
CA ALA A 8 -12.90 20.74 23.04
C ALA A 8 -12.77 20.15 21.62
N ASP A 9 -12.26 18.91 21.56
CA ASP A 9 -11.84 18.15 20.37
C ASP A 9 -12.76 18.36 19.15
N ARG A 10 -12.39 19.31 18.27
CA ARG A 10 -12.93 19.33 16.91
C ARG A 10 -12.56 18.00 16.24
N SER A 11 -13.54 17.33 15.67
CA SER A 11 -13.26 16.11 14.90
C SER A 11 -12.34 16.46 13.73
N VAL A 12 -11.42 15.54 13.37
CA VAL A 12 -10.52 15.74 12.22
C VAL A 12 -11.30 16.06 10.95
N ARG A 13 -12.50 15.48 10.80
CA ARG A 13 -13.44 15.80 9.72
C ARG A 13 -13.81 17.28 9.73
N GLN A 14 -14.24 17.82 10.87
CA GLN A 14 -14.66 19.21 10.99
C GLN A 14 -13.50 20.17 10.67
N SER A 15 -12.30 19.92 11.22
CA SER A 15 -11.12 20.72 10.92
C SER A 15 -10.74 20.67 9.42
N LEU A 16 -10.93 19.53 8.76
CA LEU A 16 -10.63 19.38 7.34
C LEU A 16 -11.54 20.25 6.45
N PHE A 17 -12.82 20.39 6.79
CA PHE A 17 -13.76 21.21 6.03
C PHE A 17 -13.71 22.70 6.42
N GLU A 18 -13.45 23.04 7.68
CA GLU A 18 -13.40 24.44 8.15
C GLU A 18 -12.05 25.10 7.87
N GLU A 19 -10.95 24.36 8.02
CA GLU A 19 -9.58 24.88 7.94
C GLU A 19 -8.71 24.00 7.00
N PRO A 20 -9.12 23.81 5.73
CA PRO A 20 -8.44 22.90 4.79
C PRO A 20 -6.98 23.30 4.52
N TYR A 21 -6.66 24.59 4.63
CA TYR A 21 -5.33 25.14 4.42
C TYR A 21 -4.26 24.65 5.43
N GLN A 22 -4.66 24.02 6.54
CA GLN A 22 -3.72 23.42 7.50
C GLN A 22 -3.24 22.02 7.09
N PHE A 23 -3.87 21.40 6.09
CA PHE A 23 -3.56 20.05 5.67
C PHE A 23 -2.74 20.05 4.37
N ASP A 24 -1.77 19.14 4.31
CA ASP A 24 -1.13 18.76 3.05
C ASP A 24 -2.15 18.10 2.11
N PHE A 25 -2.06 18.39 0.81
CA PHE A 25 -2.97 17.86 -0.21
C PHE A 25 -3.10 16.35 -0.15
N TYR A 26 -1.99 15.61 -0.12
CA TYR A 26 -2.04 14.14 -0.15
C TYR A 26 -2.67 13.59 1.12
N GLN A 27 -2.35 14.18 2.27
CA GLN A 27 -2.94 13.80 3.55
C GLN A 27 -4.44 14.07 3.57
N ALA A 28 -4.90 15.23 3.08
CA ALA A 28 -6.30 15.59 3.00
C ALA A 28 -7.09 14.59 2.14
N VAL A 29 -6.60 14.28 0.93
CA VAL A 29 -7.24 13.30 0.05
C VAL A 29 -7.31 11.92 0.71
N ARG A 30 -6.23 11.47 1.37
CA ARG A 30 -6.22 10.21 2.12
C ARG A 30 -7.25 10.18 3.25
N LEU A 31 -7.41 11.28 3.99
CA LEU A 31 -8.41 11.39 5.05
C LEU A 31 -9.83 11.34 4.49
N LEU A 32 -10.08 12.03 3.37
CA LEU A 32 -11.39 11.96 2.69
C LEU A 32 -11.71 10.55 2.23
N GLU A 33 -10.77 9.81 1.63
CA GLU A 33 -10.99 8.41 1.25
C GLU A 33 -11.28 7.49 2.45
N LYS A 34 -10.78 7.82 3.65
CA LYS A 34 -11.15 7.11 4.89
C LYS A 34 -12.53 7.49 5.41
N ILE A 35 -12.96 8.72 5.21
CA ILE A 35 -14.29 9.20 5.60
C ILE A 35 -15.37 8.60 4.68
N TYR A 36 -15.03 8.36 3.40
CA TYR A 36 -15.92 7.80 2.38
C TYR A 36 -15.37 6.46 1.82
N PRO A 37 -15.31 5.38 2.63
CA PRO A 37 -14.63 4.13 2.27
C PRO A 37 -15.34 3.31 1.18
N HIS A 38 -16.60 3.59 0.89
CA HIS A 38 -17.41 2.86 -0.10
C HIS A 38 -17.35 3.46 -1.51
N GLU A 39 -16.69 4.60 -1.67
CA GLU A 39 -16.56 5.30 -2.94
C GLU A 39 -15.23 4.99 -3.63
N VAL A 40 -15.16 5.22 -4.94
CA VAL A 40 -13.93 4.96 -5.69
C VAL A 40 -12.87 6.00 -5.31
N SER A 41 -11.65 5.51 -5.09
CA SER A 41 -10.46 6.32 -4.84
C SER A 41 -10.20 7.31 -5.99
N ALA A 42 -9.64 8.47 -5.66
CA ALA A 42 -9.28 9.48 -6.66
C ALA A 42 -8.36 8.89 -7.75
N GLY A 43 -8.76 9.04 -9.01
CA GLY A 43 -8.07 8.51 -10.19
C GLY A 43 -8.23 7.00 -10.39
N GLY A 44 -9.08 6.34 -9.60
CA GLY A 44 -9.34 4.90 -9.67
C GLY A 44 -10.36 4.49 -10.72
N SER A 45 -11.19 5.42 -11.19
CA SER A 45 -12.23 5.19 -12.20
C SER A 45 -11.86 5.85 -13.53
N ASP A 46 -12.46 5.39 -14.63
CA ASP A 46 -12.47 6.14 -15.90
C ASP A 46 -13.61 7.15 -15.95
N ASP A 47 -14.62 6.96 -15.09
CA ASP A 47 -15.75 7.85 -14.91
C ASP A 47 -15.53 8.74 -13.67
N PRO A 48 -15.28 10.05 -13.86
CA PRO A 48 -15.08 11.02 -12.79
C PRO A 48 -16.20 11.10 -11.77
N ASP A 49 -17.44 10.81 -12.19
CA ASP A 49 -18.61 10.96 -11.32
C ASP A 49 -18.75 9.82 -10.32
N LYS A 50 -17.98 8.73 -10.51
CA LYS A 50 -17.89 7.61 -9.56
C LYS A 50 -16.78 7.77 -8.52
N GLU A 51 -15.88 8.72 -8.73
CA GLU A 51 -14.81 9.01 -7.78
C GLU A 51 -15.36 9.76 -6.56
N SER A 52 -14.75 9.54 -5.40
CA SER A 52 -15.18 10.19 -4.15
C SER A 52 -15.01 11.71 -4.14
N ILE A 53 -13.99 12.19 -4.85
CA ILE A 53 -13.54 13.58 -4.78
C ILE A 53 -13.48 14.16 -6.19
N ARG A 54 -14.17 15.28 -6.39
CA ARG A 54 -13.99 16.14 -7.56
C ARG A 54 -12.94 17.20 -7.25
N PHE A 55 -11.89 17.26 -8.05
CA PHE A 55 -10.90 18.32 -7.96
C PHE A 55 -11.27 19.48 -8.88
N LYS A 56 -11.08 20.70 -8.40
CA LYS A 56 -11.13 21.94 -9.18
C LYS A 56 -9.85 22.71 -8.97
N SER A 57 -9.44 23.50 -9.95
CA SER A 57 -8.34 24.44 -9.77
C SER A 57 -8.87 25.82 -9.39
N GLU A 58 -8.23 26.46 -8.43
CA GLU A 58 -8.36 27.89 -8.24
C GLU A 58 -7.65 28.62 -9.39
N VAL A 59 -8.35 29.58 -10.02
CA VAL A 59 -7.75 30.47 -11.03
C VAL A 59 -7.57 31.83 -10.38
N SER A 60 -6.34 32.13 -10.01
CA SER A 60 -5.96 33.36 -9.31
C SER A 60 -4.59 33.85 -9.78
N ARG A 61 -4.36 35.16 -9.61
CA ARG A 61 -3.04 35.80 -9.76
C ARG A 61 -2.29 35.92 -8.44
N LYS A 62 -2.93 35.56 -7.33
CA LYS A 62 -2.31 35.62 -6.00
C LYS A 62 -1.42 34.40 -5.81
N PHE A 63 -0.33 34.57 -5.06
CA PHE A 63 0.42 33.43 -4.56
C PHE A 63 -0.42 32.73 -3.48
N PRO A 64 -0.72 31.43 -3.62
CA PRO A 64 -1.57 30.73 -2.67
C PRO A 64 -0.82 30.46 -1.35
N PRO A 65 -1.49 30.58 -0.20
CA PRO A 65 -0.88 30.29 1.10
C PRO A 65 -0.76 28.79 1.40
N SER A 66 -1.52 27.95 0.69
CA SER A 66 -1.64 26.50 0.88
C SER A 66 -1.99 25.80 -0.43
N ASP A 67 -1.76 24.48 -0.49
CA ASP A 67 -2.09 23.67 -1.66
C ASP A 67 -3.61 23.51 -1.86
N ILE A 68 -4.37 23.55 -0.77
CA ILE A 68 -5.83 23.43 -0.76
C ILE A 68 -6.41 24.79 -0.42
N SER A 69 -7.30 25.30 -1.28
CA SER A 69 -8.02 26.55 -1.04
C SER A 69 -9.36 26.33 -0.34
N ASP A 70 -10.09 25.27 -0.72
CA ASP A 70 -11.45 25.02 -0.23
C ASP A 70 -11.83 23.54 -0.35
N ILE A 71 -12.66 23.05 0.57
CA ILE A 71 -13.25 21.72 0.52
C ILE A 71 -14.73 21.85 0.86
N ALA A 72 -15.61 21.40 -0.04
CA ALA A 72 -17.05 21.45 0.14
C ALA A 72 -17.68 20.07 -0.06
N GLU A 73 -18.63 19.70 0.79
CA GLU A 73 -19.47 18.52 0.57
C GLU A 73 -20.47 18.77 -0.57
N ILE A 74 -20.60 17.79 -1.46
CA ILE A 74 -21.57 17.81 -2.54
C ILE A 74 -22.80 17.02 -2.07
N LYS A 75 -23.98 17.63 -2.17
CA LYS A 75 -25.22 16.94 -1.83
C LYS A 75 -25.47 15.78 -2.82
N PRO A 76 -25.94 14.62 -2.35
CA PRO A 76 -26.27 13.50 -3.21
C PRO A 76 -27.36 13.90 -4.23
N ASP A 77 -27.28 13.34 -5.43
CA ASP A 77 -28.29 13.57 -6.47
C ASP A 77 -29.63 12.94 -6.05
N PRO A 78 -30.74 13.70 -6.02
CA PRO A 78 -32.08 13.16 -5.75
C PRO A 78 -32.48 12.01 -6.70
N ALA A 79 -31.92 11.97 -7.91
CA ALA A 79 -32.17 10.92 -8.90
C ALA A 79 -31.32 9.65 -8.69
N GLY A 80 -30.48 9.61 -7.65
CA GLY A 80 -29.66 8.44 -7.30
C GLY A 80 -28.49 8.18 -8.26
N LYS A 81 -28.11 9.16 -9.09
CA LYS A 81 -26.94 9.03 -9.96
C LYS A 81 -25.65 9.08 -9.12
N PRO A 82 -24.63 8.29 -9.48
CA PRO A 82 -23.32 8.39 -8.85
C PRO A 82 -22.78 9.80 -9.05
N ARG A 83 -22.39 10.44 -7.96
CA ARG A 83 -21.77 11.77 -7.94
C ARG A 83 -20.71 11.77 -6.84
N PRO A 84 -19.58 12.48 -7.02
CA PRO A 84 -18.60 12.69 -5.96
C PRO A 84 -19.25 13.30 -4.73
N SER A 85 -18.86 12.82 -3.54
CA SER A 85 -19.34 13.34 -2.26
C SER A 85 -18.64 14.63 -1.84
N VAL A 86 -17.46 14.90 -2.38
CA VAL A 86 -16.65 16.07 -2.00
C VAL A 86 -16.11 16.80 -3.23
N GLN A 87 -16.13 18.12 -3.19
CA GLN A 87 -15.39 19.00 -4.10
C GLN A 87 -14.19 19.59 -3.36
N MET A 88 -12.98 19.35 -3.87
CA MET A 88 -11.75 19.98 -3.37
C MET A 88 -11.23 20.96 -4.40
N THR A 89 -11.05 22.22 -3.99
CA THR A 89 -10.39 23.24 -4.82
C THR A 89 -8.93 23.32 -4.40
N VAL A 90 -8.03 23.09 -5.35
CA VAL A 90 -6.59 23.16 -5.15
C VAL A 90 -6.02 24.41 -5.80
N SER A 91 -4.94 24.94 -5.23
CA SER A 91 -4.25 26.13 -5.74
C SER A 91 -2.98 25.81 -6.54
N PHE A 92 -2.70 24.52 -6.77
CA PHE A 92 -1.56 24.04 -7.55
C PHE A 92 -2.02 23.20 -8.75
N MET A 93 -1.11 22.99 -9.72
CA MET A 93 -1.37 22.19 -10.93
C MET A 93 -2.61 22.60 -11.77
N GLY A 94 -3.04 23.85 -11.63
CA GLY A 94 -4.03 24.45 -12.51
C GLY A 94 -3.49 24.72 -13.91
N ILE A 95 -4.29 24.40 -14.93
CA ILE A 95 -3.93 24.70 -16.33
C ILE A 95 -3.98 26.21 -16.62
N ALA A 96 -4.83 26.95 -15.91
CA ALA A 96 -4.91 28.41 -15.91
C ALA A 96 -4.61 28.97 -14.52
N GLY A 97 -4.18 30.24 -14.45
CA GLY A 97 -3.74 30.88 -13.21
C GLY A 97 -2.27 31.29 -13.27
N LEU A 98 -1.71 31.66 -12.11
CA LEU A 98 -0.34 32.19 -12.01
C LEU A 98 0.74 31.20 -12.48
N ALA A 99 0.59 29.92 -12.16
CA ALA A 99 1.58 28.87 -12.45
C ALA A 99 1.13 27.91 -13.58
N GLY A 100 0.04 28.25 -14.29
CA GLY A 100 -0.51 27.40 -15.34
C GLY A 100 0.22 27.56 -16.68
N PRO A 101 0.26 26.50 -17.52
CA PRO A 101 0.85 26.56 -18.86
C PRO A 101 0.07 27.42 -19.85
N LEU A 102 -1.21 27.75 -19.58
CA LEU A 102 -1.97 28.59 -20.49
C LEU A 102 -1.46 30.03 -20.50
N PRO A 103 -1.42 30.68 -21.67
CA PRO A 103 -1.08 32.09 -21.78
C PRO A 103 -1.94 32.98 -20.88
N ILE A 104 -1.33 34.03 -20.31
CA ILE A 104 -1.95 35.00 -19.42
C ILE A 104 -3.31 35.54 -19.92
N PRO A 105 -3.52 35.82 -21.23
CA PRO A 105 -4.82 36.29 -21.71
C PRO A 105 -6.00 35.38 -21.38
N TYR A 106 -5.81 34.05 -21.32
CA TYR A 106 -6.88 33.12 -20.95
C TYR A 106 -7.22 33.21 -19.46
N THR A 107 -6.20 33.36 -18.62
CA THR A 107 -6.40 33.61 -17.18
C THR A 107 -7.16 34.92 -16.96
N GLU A 108 -6.83 35.98 -17.71
CA GLU A 108 -7.60 37.23 -17.66
C GLU A 108 -9.04 37.08 -18.13
N LEU A 109 -9.25 36.35 -19.22
CA LEU A 109 -10.59 36.08 -19.72
C LEU A 109 -11.43 35.37 -18.65
N ILE A 110 -10.88 34.35 -17.98
CA ILE A 110 -11.59 33.66 -16.88
C ILE A 110 -11.94 34.63 -15.76
N LEU A 111 -10.99 35.48 -15.35
CA LEU A 111 -11.21 36.46 -14.28
C LEU A 111 -12.19 37.58 -14.69
N GLN A 112 -12.23 37.97 -15.96
CA GLN A 112 -13.19 38.93 -16.51
C GLN A 112 -14.59 38.32 -16.58
N LEU A 113 -14.74 37.12 -17.17
CA LEU A 113 -16.00 36.39 -17.21
C LEU A 113 -16.56 36.17 -15.81
N PHE A 114 -15.69 35.88 -14.83
CA PHE A 114 -16.08 35.74 -13.42
C PHE A 114 -16.61 37.05 -12.81
N ARG A 115 -16.15 38.22 -13.28
CA ARG A 115 -16.59 39.53 -12.77
C ARG A 115 -17.84 40.05 -13.49
N ASP A 116 -17.88 39.91 -14.80
CA ASP A 116 -18.82 40.65 -15.66
C ASP A 116 -20.11 39.87 -15.95
N ARG A 117 -20.05 38.54 -15.93
CA ARG A 117 -21.23 37.69 -16.19
C ARG A 117 -21.97 37.31 -14.91
N LYS A 118 -23.28 37.07 -15.06
CA LYS A 118 -24.17 36.53 -14.02
C LYS A 118 -24.65 35.14 -14.43
N GLY A 119 -24.98 34.30 -13.45
CA GLY A 119 -25.45 32.93 -13.69
C GLY A 119 -24.33 31.93 -14.00
N GLU A 120 -24.68 30.81 -14.61
CA GLU A 120 -23.79 29.66 -14.87
C GLU A 120 -22.74 29.95 -15.95
N ASP A 121 -23.04 30.87 -16.87
CA ASP A 121 -22.10 31.33 -17.92
C ASP A 121 -20.82 31.97 -17.36
N LYS A 122 -20.85 32.36 -16.07
CA LYS A 122 -19.72 32.93 -15.34
C LYS A 122 -18.58 31.93 -15.13
N THR A 123 -18.91 30.65 -14.92
CA THR A 123 -17.93 29.61 -14.60
C THR A 123 -17.73 28.61 -15.73
N ALA A 124 -18.55 28.62 -16.78
CA ALA A 124 -18.51 27.66 -17.88
C ALA A 124 -17.10 27.37 -18.44
N PHE A 125 -16.30 28.41 -18.72
CA PHE A 125 -14.94 28.22 -19.24
C PHE A 125 -13.99 27.62 -18.19
N ARG A 126 -14.13 28.00 -16.92
CA ARG A 126 -13.37 27.40 -15.81
C ARG A 126 -13.77 25.94 -15.60
N ASP A 127 -15.07 25.64 -15.57
CA ASP A 127 -15.59 24.28 -15.38
C ASP A 127 -15.16 23.35 -16.53
N PHE A 128 -15.04 23.88 -17.76
CA PHE A 128 -14.44 23.15 -18.89
C PHE A 128 -12.96 22.79 -18.63
N LEU A 129 -12.14 23.75 -18.17
CA LEU A 129 -10.75 23.47 -17.82
C LEU A 129 -10.63 22.49 -16.65
N ASP A 130 -11.57 22.53 -15.71
CA ASP A 130 -11.60 21.62 -14.57
C ASP A 130 -11.82 20.16 -14.95
N ILE A 131 -12.32 19.85 -16.15
CA ILE A 131 -12.32 18.47 -16.68
C ILE A 131 -10.89 17.93 -16.76
N PHE A 132 -9.96 18.74 -17.27
CA PHE A 132 -8.56 18.38 -17.42
C PHE A 132 -7.81 18.45 -16.07
N ASN A 133 -8.03 19.53 -15.30
CA ASN A 133 -7.41 19.66 -13.98
C ASN A 133 -7.76 18.47 -13.09
N HIS A 134 -9.05 18.08 -13.05
CA HIS A 134 -9.50 16.96 -12.24
C HIS A 134 -8.74 15.68 -12.56
N ARG A 135 -8.65 15.32 -13.85
CA ARG A 135 -7.96 14.09 -14.25
C ARG A 135 -6.46 14.13 -13.94
N LEU A 136 -5.79 15.26 -14.16
CA LEU A 136 -4.37 15.40 -13.87
C LEU A 136 -4.06 15.27 -12.37
N ILE A 137 -4.84 15.95 -11.53
CA ILE A 137 -4.67 15.92 -10.07
C ILE A 137 -4.99 14.52 -9.51
N ALA A 138 -6.06 13.90 -10.00
CA ALA A 138 -6.44 12.55 -9.62
C ALA A 138 -5.35 11.51 -9.98
N LEU A 139 -4.76 11.62 -11.18
CA LEU A 139 -3.65 10.76 -11.59
C LEU A 139 -2.37 11.02 -10.79
N LEU A 140 -2.06 12.28 -10.46
CA LEU A 140 -0.95 12.62 -9.57
C LEU A 140 -1.10 11.92 -8.22
N TYR A 141 -2.28 12.04 -7.60
CA TYR A 141 -2.55 11.37 -6.33
C TYR A 141 -2.42 9.85 -6.45
N ARG A 142 -2.96 9.25 -7.52
CA ARG A 142 -2.85 7.80 -7.77
C ARG A 142 -1.39 7.34 -7.88
N VAL A 143 -0.52 8.09 -8.56
CA VAL A 143 0.90 7.77 -8.67
C VAL A 143 1.56 7.80 -7.29
N VAL A 144 1.33 8.87 -6.52
CA VAL A 144 1.91 8.98 -5.16
C VAL A 144 1.39 7.88 -4.23
N LYS A 145 0.10 7.57 -4.31
CA LYS A 145 -0.54 6.49 -3.53
C LYS A 145 0.07 5.12 -3.84
N THR A 146 0.39 4.84 -5.10
CA THR A 146 1.00 3.55 -5.48
C THR A 146 2.46 3.41 -5.05
N GLN A 147 3.19 4.51 -4.88
CA GLN A 147 4.60 4.50 -4.48
C GLN A 147 4.81 4.54 -2.97
N ARG A 148 3.90 5.17 -2.22
CA ARG A 148 4.06 5.40 -0.77
C ARG A 148 3.22 4.42 0.04
N LEU A 149 3.88 3.53 0.77
CA LEU A 149 3.25 2.54 1.67
C LEU A 149 2.29 3.16 2.69
N ALA A 150 2.62 4.36 3.17
CA ALA A 150 1.79 5.07 4.14
C ALA A 150 0.39 5.40 3.60
N PHE A 151 0.18 5.45 2.28
CA PHE A 151 -1.10 5.79 1.66
C PHE A 151 -1.94 4.56 1.29
N ASP A 152 -1.44 3.35 1.54
CA ASP A 152 -2.25 2.14 1.38
C ASP A 152 -3.39 2.18 2.42
N LEU A 153 -4.63 2.09 1.92
CA LEU A 153 -5.85 2.11 2.73
C LEU A 153 -6.34 0.70 3.02
N ASP A 154 -5.83 -0.29 2.26
CA ASP A 154 -6.17 -1.68 2.44
C ASP A 154 -5.70 -2.16 3.82
N SER A 155 -6.33 -3.24 4.29
CA SER A 155 -5.82 -3.95 5.46
C SER A 155 -4.35 -4.30 5.21
N SER A 156 -3.51 -4.15 6.24
CA SER A 156 -2.05 -4.38 6.14
C SER A 156 -1.66 -5.77 5.61
N GLU A 157 -2.61 -6.70 5.53
CA GLU A 157 -2.44 -8.10 5.12
C GLU A 157 -2.61 -8.32 3.61
N GLU A 158 -3.41 -7.48 2.95
CA GLU A 158 -3.77 -7.65 1.53
C GLU A 158 -3.10 -6.65 0.59
N GLY A 159 -2.46 -5.62 1.15
CA GLY A 159 -1.76 -4.60 0.40
C GLY A 159 -0.74 -5.16 -0.61
N ARG A 160 -0.56 -4.43 -1.72
CA ARG A 160 0.34 -4.84 -2.82
C ARG A 160 1.76 -5.09 -2.33
N PHE A 161 2.25 -4.22 -1.44
CA PHE A 161 3.58 -4.35 -0.87
C PHE A 161 3.73 -5.58 0.02
N THR A 162 2.74 -5.84 0.87
CA THR A 162 2.67 -7.06 1.70
C THR A 162 2.72 -8.31 0.82
N ARG A 163 2.01 -8.32 -0.31
CA ARG A 163 2.07 -9.42 -1.27
C ARG A 163 3.47 -9.60 -1.88
N CYS A 164 4.18 -8.52 -2.19
CA CYS A 164 5.57 -8.58 -2.65
C CYS A 164 6.49 -9.18 -1.58
N LEU A 165 6.38 -8.72 -0.33
CA LEU A 165 7.16 -9.26 0.80
C LEU A 165 6.92 -10.76 1.01
N PHE A 166 5.66 -11.21 0.98
CA PHE A 166 5.35 -12.63 1.04
C PHE A 166 5.94 -13.41 -0.14
N SER A 167 5.95 -12.82 -1.33
CA SER A 167 6.53 -13.46 -2.52
C SER A 167 8.05 -13.64 -2.39
N LEU A 168 8.75 -12.66 -1.79
CA LEU A 168 10.18 -12.78 -1.50
C LEU A 168 10.48 -13.92 -0.52
N MET A 169 9.61 -14.17 0.47
CA MET A 169 9.76 -15.28 1.40
C MET A 169 9.33 -16.64 0.84
N GLY A 170 8.86 -16.71 -0.41
CA GLY A 170 8.31 -17.94 -1.00
C GLY A 170 6.85 -18.25 -0.63
N LEU A 171 6.16 -17.32 0.05
CA LEU A 171 4.74 -17.42 0.46
C LEU A 171 3.81 -16.57 -0.44
N GLY A 172 4.22 -16.33 -1.68
CA GLY A 172 3.51 -15.47 -2.63
C GLY A 172 2.17 -16.04 -3.12
N THR A 173 1.98 -17.35 -3.07
CA THR A 173 0.77 -18.03 -3.56
C THR A 173 -0.28 -18.18 -2.47
N LYS A 174 -1.56 -18.03 -2.82
CA LYS A 174 -2.67 -18.05 -1.85
C LYS A 174 -2.74 -19.34 -1.02
N GLY A 175 -2.40 -20.48 -1.61
CA GLY A 175 -2.44 -21.78 -0.91
C GLY A 175 -1.29 -22.01 0.08
N LEU A 176 -0.24 -21.17 0.05
CA LEU A 176 0.86 -21.22 1.01
C LEU A 176 0.64 -20.28 2.21
N ARG A 177 -0.37 -19.41 2.14
CA ARG A 177 -0.72 -18.48 3.21
C ARG A 177 -1.70 -19.08 4.21
N ASN A 178 -1.75 -18.49 5.40
CA ASN A 178 -2.59 -18.84 6.54
C ASN A 178 -2.40 -20.29 7.00
N ARG A 179 -1.16 -20.78 6.94
CA ARG A 179 -0.80 -22.13 7.40
C ARG A 179 -0.33 -22.15 8.86
N MET A 180 0.05 -21.00 9.41
CA MET A 180 0.42 -20.88 10.81
C MET A 180 -0.82 -20.84 11.70
N LYS A 181 -0.82 -21.68 12.74
CA LYS A 181 -1.88 -21.69 13.78
C LYS A 181 -1.72 -20.55 14.79
N LEU A 182 -0.50 -20.03 14.94
CA LEU A 182 -0.13 -19.00 15.90
C LEU A 182 -0.01 -17.67 15.17
N ASN A 183 -1.09 -16.88 15.23
CA ASN A 183 -1.23 -15.57 14.58
C ASN A 183 -1.17 -15.63 13.04
N GLN A 184 -1.84 -14.67 12.40
CA GLN A 184 -1.80 -14.51 10.93
C GLN A 184 -0.34 -14.43 10.45
N ASP A 185 -0.07 -14.89 9.23
CA ASP A 185 1.27 -14.89 8.60
C ASP A 185 1.97 -13.52 8.60
N ARG A 186 1.27 -12.45 8.97
CA ARG A 186 1.76 -11.09 9.12
C ARG A 186 3.01 -10.97 9.99
N SER A 187 3.14 -11.75 11.06
CA SER A 187 4.34 -11.70 11.93
C SER A 187 5.62 -11.98 11.17
N LEU A 188 5.56 -12.79 10.12
CA LEU A 188 6.70 -13.11 9.25
C LEU A 188 7.17 -11.90 8.43
N LEU A 189 6.29 -10.92 8.15
CA LEU A 189 6.64 -9.74 7.35
C LEU A 189 7.78 -8.94 7.98
N TYR A 190 7.81 -8.86 9.32
CA TYR A 190 8.87 -8.17 10.05
C TYR A 190 10.23 -8.86 9.84
N TYR A 191 10.24 -10.20 9.77
CA TYR A 191 11.45 -11.00 9.58
C TYR A 191 11.78 -11.29 8.11
N THR A 192 11.13 -10.61 7.16
CA THR A 192 11.31 -10.84 5.71
C THR A 192 12.76 -10.88 5.29
N ALA A 193 13.60 -9.96 5.75
CA ALA A 193 15.02 -9.91 5.39
C ALA A 193 15.80 -11.16 5.84
N LEU A 194 15.50 -11.72 7.01
CA LEU A 194 16.12 -12.98 7.49
C LEU A 194 15.52 -14.18 6.75
N LEU A 195 14.20 -14.14 6.53
CA LEU A 195 13.43 -15.14 5.81
C LEU A 195 13.56 -15.03 4.29
N THR A 196 14.44 -14.22 3.73
CA THR A 196 14.82 -14.27 2.30
C THR A 196 16.22 -14.82 2.09
N GLN A 197 17.06 -14.86 3.12
CA GLN A 197 18.44 -15.35 3.00
C GLN A 197 18.50 -16.85 2.67
N GLN A 198 19.36 -17.19 1.72
CA GLN A 198 19.74 -18.56 1.38
C GLN A 198 21.28 -18.69 1.42
N PRO A 199 21.83 -19.72 2.10
CA PRO A 199 21.13 -20.74 2.90
C PRO A 199 20.51 -20.19 4.20
N ARG A 200 19.55 -20.93 4.77
CA ARG A 200 18.98 -20.62 6.09
C ARG A 200 20.00 -20.97 7.18
N SER A 201 20.34 -20.01 8.03
CA SER A 201 21.29 -20.22 9.13
C SER A 201 20.59 -20.49 10.46
N MET A 202 21.22 -21.27 11.34
CA MET A 202 20.70 -21.49 12.70
C MET A 202 20.62 -20.19 13.50
N CYS A 203 21.63 -19.32 13.38
CA CYS A 203 21.62 -18.01 14.04
C CYS A 203 20.43 -17.14 13.61
N GLY A 204 20.04 -17.21 12.33
CA GLY A 204 18.85 -16.52 11.83
C GLY A 204 17.56 -17.08 12.44
N LEU A 205 17.45 -18.40 12.56
CA LEU A 205 16.31 -19.05 13.21
C LEU A 205 16.22 -18.72 14.71
N GLU A 206 17.35 -18.76 15.41
CA GLU A 206 17.44 -18.36 16.82
C GLU A 206 17.00 -16.91 17.01
N ALA A 207 17.48 -15.98 16.17
CA ALA A 207 17.12 -14.58 16.25
C ALA A 207 15.62 -14.35 16.04
N VAL A 208 15.03 -14.98 15.01
CA VAL A 208 13.59 -14.86 14.73
C VAL A 208 12.75 -15.40 15.89
N LEU A 209 13.09 -16.59 16.39
CA LEU A 209 12.30 -17.21 17.45
C LEU A 209 12.49 -16.48 18.79
N ALA A 210 13.72 -16.04 19.11
CA ALA A 210 14.01 -15.36 20.36
C ALA A 210 13.32 -13.99 20.42
N ASP A 211 13.33 -13.25 19.31
CA ASP A 211 12.63 -11.98 19.21
C ASP A 211 11.10 -12.18 19.19
N TYR A 212 10.57 -13.18 18.49
CA TYR A 212 9.12 -13.40 18.44
C TYR A 212 8.53 -13.87 19.77
N PHE A 213 9.18 -14.84 20.43
CA PHE A 213 8.69 -15.42 21.69
C PHE A 213 9.24 -14.73 22.94
N GLN A 214 10.20 -13.81 22.79
CA GLN A 214 10.84 -13.08 23.90
C GLN A 214 11.48 -14.03 24.93
N VAL A 215 12.07 -15.14 24.45
CA VAL A 215 12.77 -16.15 25.27
C VAL A 215 14.14 -16.46 24.67
N PRO A 216 15.16 -16.79 25.48
CA PRO A 216 16.47 -17.19 24.96
C PRO A 216 16.38 -18.54 24.26
N ILE A 217 16.80 -18.60 23.00
CA ILE A 217 16.78 -19.82 22.17
C ILE A 217 18.20 -20.12 21.71
N ARG A 218 18.59 -21.40 21.77
CA ARG A 218 19.86 -21.91 21.26
C ARG A 218 19.62 -23.21 20.52
N GLY A 219 20.07 -23.24 19.28
CA GLY A 219 20.07 -24.40 18.41
C GLY A 219 21.28 -25.27 18.59
N LYS A 220 21.04 -26.57 18.67
CA LYS A 220 22.06 -27.61 18.56
C LYS A 220 22.01 -28.16 17.15
N GLN A 221 23.01 -27.79 16.35
CA GLN A 221 23.19 -28.30 14.99
C GLN A 221 23.91 -29.64 15.00
N PHE A 222 23.83 -30.35 13.87
CA PHE A 222 24.53 -31.61 13.60
C PHE A 222 24.16 -32.77 14.54
N ILE A 223 22.88 -32.90 14.86
CA ILE A 223 22.40 -33.98 15.74
C ILE A 223 22.27 -35.25 14.92
N GLY A 224 23.21 -36.16 15.11
CA GLY A 224 23.18 -37.45 14.45
C GLY A 224 21.97 -38.32 14.80
N LYS A 225 21.37 -38.93 13.79
CA LYS A 225 20.28 -39.90 13.94
C LYS A 225 20.51 -41.08 13.02
N TRP A 226 20.17 -42.27 13.52
CA TRP A 226 20.05 -43.47 12.70
C TRP A 226 18.75 -43.43 11.90
N TYR A 227 18.87 -43.50 10.58
CA TYR A 227 17.76 -43.69 9.66
C TYR A 227 17.75 -45.13 9.18
N PHE A 228 16.56 -45.72 9.10
CA PHE A 228 16.39 -47.02 8.47
C PHE A 228 16.36 -46.84 6.96
N LEU A 229 17.04 -47.74 6.26
CA LEU A 229 17.02 -47.79 4.81
C LEU A 229 15.77 -48.55 4.36
N GLU A 230 15.11 -48.06 3.32
CA GLU A 230 14.05 -48.80 2.63
C GLU A 230 14.65 -50.04 1.94
N GLU A 231 13.83 -51.05 1.67
CA GLU A 231 14.32 -52.33 1.15
C GLU A 231 15.10 -52.16 -0.16
N ASP A 232 14.68 -51.27 -1.05
CA ASP A 232 15.32 -50.92 -2.32
C ASP A 232 16.68 -50.18 -2.15
N GLN A 233 16.94 -49.61 -0.98
CA GLN A 233 18.19 -48.93 -0.63
C GLN A 233 19.20 -49.83 0.09
N THR A 234 18.79 -51.04 0.49
CA THR A 234 19.71 -52.01 1.10
C THR A 234 20.54 -52.75 0.04
N SER A 235 21.73 -53.22 0.41
CA SER A 235 22.56 -54.04 -0.47
C SER A 235 22.21 -55.52 -0.36
N ARG A 236 21.97 -56.16 -1.50
CA ARG A 236 21.80 -57.62 -1.60
C ARG A 236 22.82 -58.18 -2.58
N ILE A 237 23.62 -59.14 -2.12
CA ILE A 237 24.65 -59.80 -2.93
C ILE A 237 24.00 -60.95 -3.71
N GLY A 238 24.27 -61.04 -5.02
CA GLY A 238 23.83 -62.17 -5.86
C GLY A 238 23.61 -61.78 -7.32
N VAL A 239 23.25 -62.77 -8.15
CA VAL A 239 23.01 -62.57 -9.60
C VAL A 239 21.87 -61.58 -9.87
N SER A 240 20.85 -61.57 -9.01
CA SER A 240 19.75 -60.59 -8.98
C SER A 240 19.87 -59.63 -7.79
N GLY A 241 21.11 -59.40 -7.33
CA GLY A 241 21.44 -58.48 -6.25
C GLY A 241 21.19 -57.01 -6.61
N GLN A 242 21.13 -56.17 -5.59
CA GLN A 242 20.92 -54.72 -5.73
C GLN A 242 21.96 -53.99 -4.87
N ASN A 243 22.34 -52.77 -5.27
CA ASN A 243 23.30 -51.94 -4.55
C ASN A 243 24.61 -52.67 -4.18
N GLN A 244 25.18 -53.44 -5.11
CA GLN A 244 26.30 -54.36 -4.86
C GLN A 244 27.64 -53.91 -5.48
N ILE A 245 27.75 -52.66 -5.92
CA ILE A 245 29.00 -52.11 -6.47
C ILE A 245 29.73 -51.32 -5.38
N LEU A 246 30.89 -51.87 -4.98
CA LEU A 246 31.75 -51.27 -3.97
C LEU A 246 32.23 -49.87 -4.42
N GLY A 247 32.21 -48.91 -3.50
CA GLY A 247 32.63 -47.52 -3.77
C GLY A 247 31.61 -46.68 -4.56
N VAL A 248 30.50 -47.28 -5.00
CA VAL A 248 29.44 -46.59 -5.73
C VAL A 248 28.14 -46.59 -4.94
N ASN A 249 27.59 -47.76 -4.61
CA ASN A 249 26.28 -47.87 -3.99
C ASN A 249 26.16 -48.97 -2.92
N THR A 250 27.23 -49.68 -2.58
CA THR A 250 27.19 -50.67 -1.50
C THR A 250 27.10 -50.00 -0.13
N ILE A 251 26.07 -50.38 0.62
CA ILE A 251 25.82 -49.93 1.99
C ILE A 251 25.80 -51.15 2.90
N ILE A 252 26.45 -51.05 4.07
CA ILE A 252 26.51 -52.12 5.05
C ILE A 252 25.40 -51.91 6.09
N GLY A 253 24.56 -52.93 6.26
CA GLY A 253 23.49 -52.93 7.26
C GLY A 253 22.16 -52.36 6.77
N THR A 254 21.21 -52.23 7.69
CA THR A 254 19.83 -51.76 7.42
C THR A 254 19.60 -50.33 7.88
N ARG A 255 20.65 -49.64 8.37
CA ARG A 255 20.56 -48.28 8.91
C ARG A 255 21.78 -47.46 8.52
N VAL A 256 21.57 -46.16 8.31
CA VAL A 256 22.63 -45.18 8.04
C VAL A 256 22.61 -44.10 9.12
N TRP A 257 23.80 -43.66 9.53
CA TRP A 257 23.97 -42.52 10.43
C TRP A 257 24.03 -41.23 9.60
N ASP A 258 23.08 -40.32 9.82
CA ASP A 258 23.11 -38.98 9.24
C ASP A 258 23.14 -37.92 10.35
N GLN A 259 24.12 -37.03 10.25
CA GLN A 259 24.32 -35.90 11.15
C GLN A 259 24.08 -34.55 10.49
N ASN A 260 23.79 -34.50 9.18
CA ASN A 260 23.59 -33.24 8.46
C ASN A 260 22.11 -32.82 8.42
N GLY A 261 21.17 -33.76 8.55
CA GLY A 261 19.75 -33.51 8.36
C GLY A 261 18.97 -32.99 9.58
N LYS A 262 19.56 -32.92 10.78
CA LYS A 262 18.80 -32.64 12.02
C LYS A 262 19.48 -31.62 12.95
N PHE A 263 18.64 -30.76 13.54
CA PHE A 263 18.96 -29.83 14.62
C PHE A 263 17.85 -29.85 15.68
N GLU A 264 18.13 -29.34 16.89
CA GLU A 264 17.20 -29.20 18.03
C GLU A 264 17.26 -27.79 18.61
#